data_AF-A0A2N2L7Y5-F1
#
_entry.id   AF-A0A2N2L7Y5-F1
#
_cell.length_a   1.000
_cell.length_b   1.000
_cell.length_c   1.000
_cell.angle_alpha   90.00
_cell.angle_beta   90.00
_cell.angle_gamma   90.00
#
_symmetry.space_group_name_H-M   'P 1'
#
loop_
_entity.id
_entity.type
_entity.pdbx_description
1 polymer ?
#
loop_
_entity_poly.entity_id
_entity_poly.type
_entity_poly.pdbx_seq_one_letter_code
_entity_poly.pdbx_strand_id
1 'polypeptide(L)'
;MDLIKSGAVTNRYKNIYRGKSCASYVIGTKELMQWLDLNPLVEFQPQDIVMDPRVIGRNDNMVAIFPARKVDLTGDIALHSGKGNVTAGPGNVQELFMGAALSKNGRNIFALPSRNRKGQANIKISLDKYPFQFTNRESMDVVITEYGVAYLMGKTLRERAQALIEIAHPDDRPELVRLAKDEKMIYADQIFYAESGHLYPDKIACSHKFRDSLIVRFRAIKPSDEEEMRRLFYRFSDQAVYYRYFSPIKTMPHKKMQEYVNVDYRCTMSIVAIIDESGVEKIIGEARYVRTKGEPFADTAFIVDEQYQGMGISTYLFNLLIR
;
A
#
# COMPACT_ATOMS: atom_id res chain seq x y z
N MET A 1 24.68 2.73 -9.62
CA MET A 1 25.60 3.74 -10.20
C MET A 1 24.91 5.10 -10.31
N ASP A 2 23.87 5.24 -11.13
CA ASP A 2 23.28 6.56 -11.46
C ASP A 2 22.76 7.32 -10.24
N LEU A 3 22.07 6.65 -9.33
CA LEU A 3 21.60 7.26 -8.07
C LEU A 3 22.73 7.69 -7.13
N ILE A 4 23.90 7.05 -7.21
CA ILE A 4 25.09 7.46 -6.45
C ILE A 4 25.73 8.67 -7.14
N LYS A 5 25.88 8.63 -8.47
CA LYS A 5 26.41 9.75 -9.27
C LYS A 5 25.56 11.02 -9.13
N SER A 6 24.24 10.91 -9.04
CA SER A 6 23.33 12.05 -8.87
C SER A 6 23.33 12.62 -7.44
N GLY A 7 23.97 11.94 -6.47
CA GLY A 7 23.97 12.33 -5.06
C GLY A 7 22.71 11.92 -4.29
N ALA A 8 21.75 11.23 -4.92
CA ALA A 8 20.56 10.72 -4.23
C ALA A 8 20.91 9.63 -3.20
N VAL A 9 21.87 8.76 -3.50
CA VAL A 9 22.37 7.71 -2.61
C VAL A 9 23.69 8.14 -1.98
N THR A 10 23.64 8.51 -0.70
CA THR A 10 24.82 8.93 0.07
C THR A 10 25.26 7.94 1.14
N ASN A 11 24.41 6.95 1.49
CA ASN A 11 24.66 5.98 2.57
C ASN A 11 24.96 6.59 3.95
N ARG A 12 24.69 7.89 4.17
CA ARG A 12 25.09 8.63 5.40
C ARG A 12 24.28 8.27 6.65
N TYR A 13 23.08 7.72 6.47
CA TYR A 13 22.16 7.32 7.53
C TYR A 13 22.21 5.82 7.83
N LYS A 14 23.10 5.06 7.18
CA LYS A 14 23.27 3.65 7.50
C LYS A 14 24.01 3.49 8.83
N ASN A 15 23.59 2.49 9.61
CA ASN A 15 24.23 2.13 10.87
C ASN A 15 25.44 1.20 10.67
N ILE A 16 25.45 0.44 9.58
CA ILE A 16 26.57 -0.40 9.14
C ILE A 16 26.98 -0.04 7.72
N TYR A 17 28.26 -0.22 7.36
CA TYR A 17 28.81 0.19 6.06
C TYR A 17 28.45 1.65 5.71
N ARG A 18 28.57 2.54 6.71
CA ARG A 18 28.21 3.95 6.58
C ARG A 18 29.04 4.62 5.48
N GLY A 19 28.38 5.39 4.63
CA GLY A 19 29.01 6.04 3.46
C GLY A 19 29.30 5.11 2.28
N LYS A 20 29.05 3.80 2.39
CA LYS A 20 29.32 2.82 1.34
C LYS A 20 28.08 2.02 0.93
N SER A 21 27.96 1.73 -0.36
CA SER A 21 26.98 0.80 -0.91
C SER A 21 27.53 -0.62 -0.84
N CYS A 22 26.89 -1.48 -0.06
CA CYS A 22 27.33 -2.86 0.16
C CYS A 22 26.64 -3.80 -0.82
N ALA A 23 27.38 -4.72 -1.44
CA ALA A 23 26.85 -5.73 -2.36
C ALA A 23 27.68 -7.02 -2.29
N SER A 24 27.10 -8.16 -2.63
CA SER A 24 27.84 -9.43 -2.76
C SER A 24 28.27 -9.75 -4.18
N TYR A 25 27.49 -9.31 -5.15
CA TYR A 25 27.80 -9.39 -6.58
C TYR A 25 27.07 -8.27 -7.31
N VAL A 26 27.50 -7.97 -8.53
CA VAL A 26 26.87 -6.97 -9.41
C VAL A 26 26.77 -7.53 -10.82
N ILE A 27 25.64 -7.26 -11.48
CA ILE A 27 25.39 -7.60 -12.88
C ILE A 27 25.05 -6.29 -13.61
N GLY A 28 25.63 -6.06 -14.78
CA GLY A 28 25.30 -4.89 -15.58
C GLY A 28 26.23 -4.67 -16.77
N THR A 29 26.30 -3.42 -17.23
CA THR A 29 27.00 -3.00 -18.45
C THR A 29 28.50 -2.84 -18.23
N LYS A 30 29.26 -2.70 -19.33
CA LYS A 30 30.70 -2.36 -19.28
C LYS A 30 30.97 -1.05 -18.53
N GLU A 31 30.11 -0.04 -18.72
CA GLU A 31 30.21 1.24 -18.02
C GLU A 31 30.11 1.05 -16.50
N LEU A 32 29.18 0.21 -16.04
CA LEU A 32 29.04 -0.12 -14.62
C LEU A 32 30.33 -0.77 -14.10
N MET A 33 30.90 -1.74 -14.82
CA MET A 33 32.12 -2.42 -14.40
C MET A 33 33.31 -1.45 -14.31
N GLN A 34 33.45 -0.53 -15.27
CA GLN A 34 34.48 0.51 -15.23
C GLN A 34 34.28 1.49 -14.06
N TRP A 35 33.04 1.84 -13.74
CA TRP A 35 32.74 2.74 -12.62
C TRP A 35 32.96 2.08 -11.25
N LEU A 36 32.86 0.75 -11.16
CA LEU A 36 33.11 -0.02 -9.94
C LEU A 36 34.60 -0.21 -9.66
N ASP A 37 35.44 -0.16 -10.69
CA ASP A 37 36.87 -0.41 -10.55
C ASP A 37 37.52 0.56 -9.55
N LEU A 38 38.11 -0.01 -8.48
CA LEU A 38 38.73 0.71 -7.36
C LEU A 38 37.86 1.82 -6.72
N ASN A 39 36.53 1.72 -6.82
CA ASN A 39 35.63 2.75 -6.31
C ASN A 39 35.37 2.57 -4.80
N PRO A 40 35.87 3.47 -3.93
CA PRO A 40 35.75 3.31 -2.48
C PRO A 40 34.31 3.50 -1.94
N LEU A 41 33.39 3.96 -2.78
CA LEU A 41 31.97 4.10 -2.43
C LEU A 41 31.23 2.76 -2.44
N VAL A 42 31.82 1.70 -3.00
CA VAL A 42 31.22 0.37 -3.07
C VAL A 42 32.04 -0.61 -2.25
N GLU A 43 31.36 -1.37 -1.40
CA GLU A 43 31.95 -2.38 -0.53
C GLU A 43 31.43 -3.76 -0.97
N PHE A 44 32.33 -4.66 -1.34
CA PHE A 44 31.95 -6.02 -1.69
C PHE A 44 32.14 -6.94 -0.49
N GLN A 45 31.09 -7.68 -0.13
CA GLN A 45 31.10 -8.59 1.01
C GLN A 45 30.53 -9.96 0.62
N PRO A 46 30.96 -11.06 1.24
CA PRO A 46 30.39 -12.39 1.04
C PRO A 46 28.86 -12.41 1.21
N GLN A 47 28.18 -13.28 0.44
CA GLN A 47 26.71 -13.35 0.42
C GLN A 47 26.12 -13.66 1.80
N ASP A 48 26.77 -14.53 2.58
CA ASP A 48 26.39 -14.88 3.94
C ASP A 48 26.38 -13.67 4.90
N ILE A 49 27.19 -12.65 4.64
CA ILE A 49 27.18 -11.40 5.40
C ILE A 49 26.09 -10.44 4.88
N VAL A 50 26.01 -10.26 3.56
CA VAL A 50 25.08 -9.29 2.94
C VAL A 50 23.63 -9.72 3.13
N MET A 51 23.36 -11.02 3.10
CA MET A 51 22.02 -11.58 3.20
C MET A 51 21.63 -12.00 4.62
N ASP A 52 22.51 -11.91 5.63
CA ASP A 52 22.13 -12.20 7.02
C ASP A 52 21.03 -11.21 7.47
N PRO A 53 19.81 -11.69 7.80
CA PRO A 53 18.71 -10.82 8.23
C PRO A 53 19.06 -9.93 9.42
N ARG A 54 19.94 -10.40 10.32
CA ARG A 54 20.39 -9.65 11.49
C ARG A 54 21.31 -8.50 11.10
N VAL A 55 22.11 -8.67 10.06
CA VAL A 55 22.96 -7.60 9.52
C VAL A 55 22.10 -6.58 8.79
N ILE A 56 21.17 -7.03 7.95
CA ILE A 56 20.23 -6.15 7.22
C ILE A 56 19.43 -5.30 8.20
N GLY A 57 18.81 -5.93 9.21
CA GLY A 57 17.95 -5.27 10.20
C GLY A 57 18.64 -4.23 11.08
N ARG A 58 19.98 -4.19 11.11
CA ARG A 58 20.73 -3.14 11.83
C ARG A 58 20.61 -1.77 11.18
N ASN A 59 20.29 -1.68 9.90
CA ASN A 59 20.03 -0.40 9.26
C ASN A 59 18.55 -0.03 9.45
N ASP A 60 18.28 1.17 9.95
CA ASP A 60 16.92 1.67 10.08
C ASP A 60 16.33 2.01 8.69
N ASN A 61 15.00 1.91 8.56
CA ASN A 61 14.23 2.19 7.36
C ASN A 61 14.68 1.36 6.14
N MET A 62 15.03 0.09 6.36
CA MET A 62 15.39 -0.82 5.27
C MET A 62 14.17 -1.08 4.39
N VAL A 63 14.28 -0.77 3.10
CA VAL A 63 13.24 -1.05 2.11
C VAL A 63 13.73 -2.16 1.18
N ALA A 64 13.06 -3.30 1.22
CA ALA A 64 13.29 -4.40 0.29
C ALA A 64 12.22 -4.37 -0.81
N ILE A 65 12.67 -4.39 -2.07
CA ILE A 65 11.80 -4.36 -3.25
C ILE A 65 12.00 -5.64 -4.05
N PHE A 66 10.91 -6.38 -4.25
CA PHE A 66 10.91 -7.68 -4.91
C PHE A 66 10.03 -7.65 -6.16
N PRO A 67 10.49 -8.18 -7.30
CA PRO A 67 9.63 -8.41 -8.45
C PRO A 67 8.72 -9.63 -8.19
N ALA A 68 7.42 -9.44 -8.34
CA ALA A 68 6.43 -10.51 -8.30
C ALA A 68 6.01 -10.91 -9.73
N ARG A 69 5.78 -12.20 -9.96
CA ARG A 69 5.23 -12.69 -11.24
C ARG A 69 3.71 -12.67 -11.22
N LYS A 70 3.11 -13.13 -10.12
CA LYS A 70 1.67 -13.15 -9.85
C LYS A 70 1.44 -12.93 -8.36
N VAL A 71 0.25 -12.46 -8.01
CA VAL A 71 -0.26 -12.38 -6.64
C VAL A 71 -1.68 -12.97 -6.62
N ASP A 72 -2.07 -13.68 -5.58
CA ASP A 72 -3.49 -14.00 -5.36
C ASP A 72 -4.17 -13.08 -4.36
N LEU A 73 -5.50 -13.14 -4.29
CA LEU A 73 -6.32 -12.33 -3.39
C LEU A 73 -6.10 -12.61 -1.89
N THR A 74 -5.39 -13.68 -1.54
CA THR A 74 -4.96 -13.91 -0.16
C THR A 74 -3.67 -13.18 0.16
N GLY A 75 -2.91 -12.76 -0.85
CA GLY A 75 -1.64 -12.04 -0.76
C GLY A 75 -0.41 -12.93 -0.89
N ASP A 76 -0.56 -14.20 -1.29
CA ASP A 76 0.59 -15.03 -1.65
C ASP A 76 1.17 -14.56 -2.99
N ILE A 77 2.47 -14.76 -3.17
CA ILE A 77 3.22 -14.30 -4.33
C ILE A 77 3.80 -15.48 -5.09
N ALA A 78 3.61 -15.54 -6.40
CA ALA A 78 4.41 -16.42 -7.26
C ALA A 78 5.63 -15.63 -7.75
N LEU A 79 6.81 -16.17 -7.53
CA LEU A 79 8.06 -15.57 -8.01
C LEU A 79 8.33 -15.92 -9.48
N HIS A 80 9.24 -15.17 -10.09
CA HIS A 80 9.69 -15.46 -11.45
C HIS A 80 10.46 -16.79 -11.49
N SER A 81 10.17 -17.59 -12.52
CA SER A 81 10.85 -18.85 -12.78
C SER A 81 10.93 -19.10 -14.29
N GLY A 82 12.06 -19.61 -14.78
CA GLY A 82 12.25 -19.98 -16.18
C GLY A 82 13.63 -19.66 -16.77
N LYS A 83 13.89 -20.19 -17.97
CA LYS A 83 15.13 -19.97 -18.74
C LYS A 83 15.32 -18.48 -19.06
N GLY A 84 16.52 -17.95 -18.80
CA GLY A 84 16.92 -16.59 -19.17
C GLY A 84 16.66 -15.52 -18.10
N ASN A 85 15.97 -15.85 -17.01
CA ASN A 85 15.81 -14.97 -15.86
C ASN A 85 16.65 -15.51 -14.69
N VAL A 86 17.80 -14.87 -14.43
CA VAL A 86 18.56 -15.08 -13.19
C VAL A 86 17.90 -14.23 -12.12
N THR A 87 16.94 -14.78 -11.39
CA THR A 87 16.34 -14.09 -10.23
C THR A 87 16.78 -14.77 -8.95
N ALA A 88 16.78 -14.01 -7.86
CA ALA A 88 16.87 -14.58 -6.52
C ALA A 88 15.83 -15.69 -6.37
N GLY A 89 16.28 -16.89 -5.97
CA GLY A 89 15.37 -17.97 -5.60
C GLY A 89 14.60 -17.61 -4.32
N PRO A 90 13.58 -18.40 -3.95
CA PRO A 90 12.75 -18.13 -2.77
C PRO A 90 13.55 -17.94 -1.47
N GLY A 91 14.67 -18.65 -1.30
CA GLY A 91 15.54 -18.51 -0.12
C GLY A 91 16.14 -17.12 0.04
N ASN A 92 16.70 -16.54 -1.02
CA ASN A 92 17.27 -15.18 -0.98
C ASN A 92 16.18 -14.11 -0.79
N VAL A 93 14.98 -14.35 -1.34
CA VAL A 93 13.82 -13.48 -1.08
C VAL A 93 13.45 -13.52 0.40
N GLN A 94 13.40 -14.71 1.00
CA GLN A 94 13.12 -14.90 2.42
C GLN A 94 14.11 -14.14 3.32
N GLU A 95 15.41 -14.25 3.04
CA GLU A 95 16.46 -13.61 3.83
C GLU A 95 16.34 -12.08 3.83
N LEU A 96 16.23 -11.48 2.64
CA LEU A 96 16.06 -10.03 2.52
C LEU A 96 14.73 -9.56 3.13
N PHE A 97 13.66 -10.34 2.94
CA PHE A 97 12.34 -10.05 3.50
C PHE A 97 12.37 -10.01 5.03
N MET A 98 12.98 -11.01 5.65
CA MET A 98 13.19 -11.06 7.10
C MET A 98 14.09 -9.92 7.58
N GLY A 99 15.15 -9.62 6.84
CA GLY A 99 16.07 -8.53 7.17
C GLY A 99 15.38 -7.16 7.21
N ALA A 100 14.52 -6.89 6.21
CA ALA A 100 13.71 -5.67 6.21
C ALA A 100 12.66 -5.68 7.33
N ALA A 101 12.03 -6.82 7.63
CA ALA A 101 11.08 -6.92 8.73
C ALA A 101 11.73 -6.69 10.12
N LEU A 102 13.01 -7.02 10.29
CA LEU A 102 13.78 -6.75 11.52
C LEU A 102 14.27 -5.30 11.63
N SER A 103 14.25 -4.54 10.52
CA SER A 103 14.66 -3.14 10.50
C SER A 103 13.61 -2.26 11.18
N LYS A 104 14.07 -1.31 12.00
CA LYS A 104 13.19 -0.27 12.54
C LYS A 104 12.56 0.52 11.39
N ASN A 105 11.23 0.53 11.31
CA ASN A 105 10.46 1.11 10.20
C ASN A 105 10.78 0.51 8.82
N GLY A 106 11.25 -0.74 8.78
CA GLY A 106 11.49 -1.44 7.53
C GLY A 106 10.21 -1.71 6.74
N ARG A 107 10.38 -1.90 5.42
CA ARG A 107 9.28 -2.15 4.47
C ARG A 107 9.62 -3.24 3.48
N ASN A 108 8.62 -4.06 3.18
CA ASN A 108 8.70 -5.11 2.15
C ASN A 108 7.71 -4.78 1.03
N ILE A 109 8.24 -4.57 -0.16
CA ILE A 109 7.44 -4.17 -1.33
C ILE A 109 7.55 -5.25 -2.40
N PHE A 110 6.43 -5.85 -2.76
CA PHE A 110 6.31 -6.67 -3.96
C PHE A 110 5.67 -5.85 -5.08
N ALA A 111 6.35 -5.77 -6.22
CA ALA A 111 5.87 -5.01 -7.38
C ALA A 111 5.67 -5.91 -8.59
N LEU A 112 4.54 -5.72 -9.28
CA LEU A 112 4.22 -6.41 -10.52
C LEU A 112 3.31 -5.55 -11.41
N PRO A 113 3.43 -5.62 -12.74
CA PRO A 113 2.40 -5.10 -13.62
C PRO A 113 1.06 -5.81 -13.35
N SER A 114 -0.07 -5.13 -13.52
CA SER A 114 -1.40 -5.74 -13.35
C SER A 114 -1.69 -6.81 -14.41
N ARG A 115 -1.11 -6.68 -15.61
CA ARG A 115 -1.16 -7.64 -16.72
C ARG A 115 0.24 -7.90 -17.28
N ASN A 116 0.47 -9.12 -17.78
CA ASN A 116 1.72 -9.45 -18.45
C ASN A 116 1.77 -8.93 -19.90
N ARG A 117 2.90 -9.10 -20.59
CA ARG A 117 3.08 -8.70 -22.01
C ARG A 117 2.09 -9.36 -23.00
N LYS A 118 1.40 -10.43 -22.59
CA LYS A 118 0.36 -11.11 -23.38
C LYS A 118 -1.06 -10.62 -23.00
N GLY A 119 -1.18 -9.57 -22.19
CA GLY A 119 -2.46 -9.04 -21.72
C GLY A 119 -3.14 -9.88 -20.63
N GLN A 120 -2.46 -10.88 -20.04
CA GLN A 120 -3.07 -11.76 -19.05
C GLN A 120 -2.94 -11.18 -17.63
N ALA A 121 -4.03 -11.18 -16.86
CA ALA A 121 -4.07 -10.73 -15.47
C ALA A 121 -2.98 -11.37 -14.60
N ASN A 122 -2.30 -10.56 -13.79
CA ASN A 122 -1.30 -10.99 -12.81
C ASN A 122 -1.84 -11.12 -11.39
N ILE A 123 -3.01 -10.54 -11.12
CA ILE A 123 -3.77 -10.76 -9.89
C ILE A 123 -4.73 -11.94 -10.14
N LYS A 124 -4.73 -12.92 -9.24
CA LYS A 124 -5.45 -14.18 -9.37
C LYS A 124 -6.30 -14.48 -8.14
N ILE A 125 -7.27 -15.38 -8.28
CA ILE A 125 -8.06 -15.87 -7.15
C ILE A 125 -7.21 -16.76 -6.22
N SER A 126 -6.38 -17.64 -6.79
CA SER A 126 -5.46 -18.54 -6.08
C SER A 126 -4.21 -18.79 -6.93
N LEU A 127 -3.08 -19.04 -6.27
CA LEU A 127 -1.81 -19.43 -6.88
C LEU A 127 -1.50 -20.94 -6.85
N ASP A 128 -2.41 -21.82 -6.41
CA ASP A 128 -2.11 -23.26 -6.18
C ASP A 128 -1.42 -23.98 -7.36
N LYS A 129 -1.71 -23.55 -8.59
CA LYS A 129 -1.17 -24.14 -9.83
C LYS A 129 0.18 -23.54 -10.27
N TYR A 130 0.71 -22.55 -9.55
CA TYR A 130 1.94 -21.86 -9.90
C TYR A 130 3.11 -22.35 -9.04
N PRO A 131 4.28 -22.59 -9.63
CA PRO A 131 5.48 -22.96 -8.87
C PRO A 131 6.13 -21.73 -8.22
N PHE A 132 7.06 -21.96 -7.29
CA PHE A 132 7.86 -20.91 -6.61
C PHE A 132 7.00 -19.88 -5.88
N GLN A 133 6.06 -20.37 -5.08
CA GLN A 133 5.23 -19.55 -4.22
C GLN A 133 6.01 -19.05 -3.01
N PHE A 134 5.75 -17.82 -2.60
CA PHE A 134 6.18 -17.20 -1.37
C PHE A 134 4.93 -16.92 -0.55
N THR A 135 4.77 -17.66 0.54
CA THR A 135 3.49 -17.82 1.25
C THR A 135 3.50 -17.19 2.65
N ASN A 136 4.45 -16.28 2.92
CA ASN A 136 4.48 -15.51 4.18
C ASN A 136 3.46 -14.36 4.16
N ARG A 137 2.20 -14.69 3.87
CA ARG A 137 1.13 -13.70 3.74
C ARG A 137 0.95 -12.89 5.01
N GLU A 138 1.06 -13.49 6.21
CA GLU A 138 0.81 -12.78 7.48
C GLU A 138 1.80 -11.63 7.75
N SER A 139 2.98 -11.68 7.16
CA SER A 139 3.99 -10.61 7.24
C SER A 139 4.09 -9.79 5.97
N MET A 140 3.23 -10.04 4.98
CA MET A 140 3.22 -9.32 3.72
C MET A 140 2.78 -7.87 3.95
N ASP A 141 3.63 -6.95 3.52
CA ASP A 141 3.47 -5.53 3.81
C ASP A 141 2.78 -4.80 2.66
N VAL A 142 3.45 -4.64 1.51
CA VAL A 142 2.92 -3.88 0.38
C VAL A 142 3.00 -4.66 -0.94
N VAL A 143 1.91 -4.60 -1.72
CA VAL A 143 1.88 -5.02 -3.13
C VAL A 143 1.54 -3.81 -4.02
N ILE A 144 2.29 -3.63 -5.11
CA ILE A 144 2.16 -2.47 -6.01
C ILE A 144 1.96 -2.92 -7.46
N THR A 145 1.00 -2.29 -8.14
CA THR A 145 0.87 -2.30 -9.61
C THR A 145 0.86 -0.87 -10.15
N GLU A 146 0.77 -0.71 -11.47
CA GLU A 146 0.52 0.57 -12.12
C GLU A 146 -0.82 1.22 -11.75
N TYR A 147 -1.76 0.47 -11.15
CA TYR A 147 -3.05 0.96 -10.68
C TYR A 147 -3.07 1.28 -9.17
N GLY A 148 -1.91 1.24 -8.51
CA GLY A 148 -1.75 1.75 -7.16
C GLY A 148 -1.13 0.76 -6.18
N VAL A 149 -1.39 1.04 -4.90
CA VAL A 149 -0.75 0.38 -3.75
C VAL A 149 -1.79 -0.32 -2.90
N ALA A 150 -1.56 -1.60 -2.60
CA ALA A 150 -2.30 -2.39 -1.63
C ALA A 150 -1.41 -2.66 -0.40
N TYR A 151 -1.81 -2.09 0.73
CA TYR A 151 -1.25 -2.40 2.05
C TYR A 151 -1.96 -3.63 2.60
N LEU A 152 -1.21 -4.64 3.05
CA LEU A 152 -1.76 -5.93 3.47
C LEU A 152 -1.43 -6.28 4.93
N MET A 153 -0.51 -5.54 5.56
CA MET A 153 -0.15 -5.74 6.96
C MET A 153 -1.34 -5.40 7.87
N GLY A 154 -1.68 -6.29 8.80
CA GLY A 154 -2.78 -6.11 9.74
C GLY A 154 -4.19 -6.21 9.15
N LYS A 155 -4.32 -6.46 7.84
CA LYS A 155 -5.60 -6.62 7.14
C LYS A 155 -6.10 -8.06 7.18
N THR A 156 -7.40 -8.26 7.38
CA THR A 156 -8.05 -9.57 7.24
C THR A 156 -8.00 -10.06 5.79
N LEU A 157 -8.23 -11.36 5.56
CA LEU A 157 -8.32 -11.93 4.20
C LEU A 157 -9.31 -11.18 3.30
N ARG A 158 -10.39 -10.66 3.88
CA ARG A 158 -11.42 -9.92 3.16
C ARG A 158 -10.94 -8.54 2.74
N GLU A 159 -10.30 -7.81 3.63
CA GLU A 159 -9.73 -6.50 3.32
C GLU A 159 -8.57 -6.63 2.33
N ARG A 160 -7.76 -7.69 2.45
CA ARG A 160 -6.70 -8.03 1.48
C ARG A 160 -7.25 -8.27 0.09
N ALA A 161 -8.27 -9.12 -0.02
CA ALA A 161 -8.90 -9.42 -1.30
C ALA A 161 -9.43 -8.14 -1.97
N GLN A 162 -10.10 -7.26 -1.21
CA GLN A 162 -10.55 -5.96 -1.72
C GLN A 162 -9.37 -5.07 -2.16
N ALA A 163 -8.34 -4.91 -1.33
CA ALA A 163 -7.18 -4.08 -1.64
C ALA A 163 -6.42 -4.57 -2.89
N LEU A 164 -6.32 -5.88 -3.08
CA LEU A 164 -5.67 -6.49 -4.24
C LEU A 164 -6.52 -6.37 -5.51
N ILE A 165 -7.85 -6.48 -5.41
CA ILE A 165 -8.76 -6.20 -6.53
C ILE A 165 -8.64 -4.74 -6.96
N GLU A 166 -8.53 -3.80 -6.03
CA GLU A 166 -8.41 -2.36 -6.32
C GLU A 166 -7.19 -2.02 -7.18
N ILE A 167 -6.07 -2.74 -6.99
CA ILE A 167 -4.85 -2.56 -7.78
C ILE A 167 -4.78 -3.49 -9.00
N ALA A 168 -5.83 -4.27 -9.28
CA ALA A 168 -5.93 -5.04 -10.52
C ALA A 168 -6.23 -4.13 -11.72
N HIS A 169 -5.99 -4.63 -12.93
CA HIS A 169 -6.41 -3.96 -14.14
C HIS A 169 -7.94 -3.77 -14.12
N PRO A 170 -8.47 -2.57 -14.44
CA PRO A 170 -9.91 -2.29 -14.35
C PRO A 170 -10.80 -3.34 -15.02
N ASP A 171 -10.47 -3.76 -16.24
CA ASP A 171 -11.17 -4.84 -16.97
C ASP A 171 -11.22 -6.20 -16.24
N ASP A 172 -10.23 -6.51 -15.39
CA ASP A 172 -10.16 -7.79 -14.68
C ASP A 172 -10.92 -7.75 -13.34
N ARG A 173 -11.23 -6.55 -12.82
CA ARG A 173 -11.87 -6.36 -11.51
C ARG A 173 -13.27 -6.98 -11.42
N PRO A 174 -14.18 -6.84 -12.40
CA PRO A 174 -15.53 -7.42 -12.30
C PRO A 174 -15.48 -8.94 -12.09
N GLU A 175 -14.63 -9.64 -12.84
CA GLU A 175 -14.50 -11.09 -12.72
C GLU A 175 -13.82 -11.49 -11.42
N LEU A 176 -12.79 -10.75 -10.97
CA LEU A 176 -12.17 -11.00 -9.66
C LEU A 176 -13.16 -10.82 -8.51
N VAL A 177 -14.01 -9.79 -8.56
CA VAL A 177 -15.08 -9.58 -7.56
C VAL A 177 -16.07 -10.74 -7.60
N ARG A 178 -16.53 -11.15 -8.78
CA ARG A 178 -17.45 -12.28 -8.94
C ARG A 178 -16.87 -13.56 -8.33
N LEU A 179 -15.65 -13.92 -8.70
CA LEU A 179 -14.94 -15.09 -8.16
C LEU A 179 -14.69 -14.99 -6.65
N ALA A 180 -14.31 -13.82 -6.15
CA ALA A 180 -14.07 -13.62 -4.73
C ALA A 180 -15.37 -13.73 -3.89
N LYS A 181 -16.53 -13.39 -4.46
CA LYS A 181 -17.84 -13.63 -3.84
C LYS A 181 -18.18 -15.12 -3.80
N ASP A 182 -17.98 -15.82 -4.92
CA ASP A 182 -18.24 -17.26 -5.05
C ASP A 182 -17.38 -18.05 -4.03
N GLU A 183 -16.11 -17.70 -3.89
CA GLU A 183 -15.16 -18.27 -2.92
C GLU A 183 -15.32 -17.71 -1.49
N LYS A 184 -16.30 -16.84 -1.25
CA LYS A 184 -16.62 -16.23 0.06
C LYS A 184 -15.47 -15.41 0.67
N MET A 185 -14.50 -14.99 -0.13
CA MET A 185 -13.39 -14.13 0.28
C MET A 185 -13.87 -12.71 0.60
N ILE A 186 -14.85 -12.22 -0.17
CA ILE A 186 -15.56 -10.95 0.06
C ILE A 186 -17.05 -11.20 0.31
N TYR A 187 -17.80 -10.15 0.69
CA TYR A 187 -19.20 -10.33 1.05
C TYR A 187 -20.04 -10.61 -0.20
N ALA A 188 -21.05 -11.45 -0.08
CA ALA A 188 -21.94 -11.73 -1.21
C ALA A 188 -22.62 -10.44 -1.71
N ASP A 189 -23.01 -9.58 -0.77
CA ASP A 189 -23.53 -8.23 -0.99
C ASP A 189 -22.44 -7.17 -1.18
N GLN A 190 -21.18 -7.55 -1.47
CA GLN A 190 -20.12 -6.58 -1.66
C GLN A 190 -20.45 -5.63 -2.83
N ILE A 191 -20.52 -4.32 -2.59
CA ILE A 191 -20.73 -3.29 -3.61
C ILE A 191 -19.44 -3.15 -4.43
N PHE A 192 -19.60 -3.08 -5.75
CA PHE A 192 -18.52 -2.81 -6.68
C PHE A 192 -19.05 -2.00 -7.87
N TYR A 193 -18.54 -0.79 -8.05
CA TYR A 193 -18.88 0.07 -9.18
C TYR A 193 -17.80 -0.07 -10.27
N ALA A 194 -18.07 -0.90 -11.29
CA ALA A 194 -17.13 -1.16 -12.38
C ALA A 194 -16.68 0.13 -13.09
N GLU A 195 -17.61 1.07 -13.29
CA GLU A 195 -17.34 2.36 -13.95
C GLU A 195 -16.43 3.27 -13.13
N SER A 196 -16.50 3.19 -11.80
CA SER A 196 -15.71 4.05 -10.90
C SER A 196 -14.25 3.60 -10.78
N GLY A 197 -13.93 2.38 -11.21
CA GLY A 197 -12.56 1.85 -11.17
C GLY A 197 -11.54 2.68 -11.96
N HIS A 198 -11.99 3.38 -13.01
CA HIS A 198 -11.17 4.29 -13.83
C HIS A 198 -11.17 5.74 -13.33
N LEU A 199 -12.05 6.07 -12.38
CA LEU A 199 -12.28 7.44 -11.91
C LEU A 199 -11.65 7.70 -10.54
N TYR A 200 -10.82 6.78 -10.04
CA TYR A 200 -10.13 6.96 -8.78
C TYR A 200 -9.13 8.13 -8.87
N PRO A 201 -9.20 9.16 -8.01
CA PRO A 201 -8.43 10.39 -8.15
C PRO A 201 -7.02 10.25 -7.53
N ASP A 202 -6.16 9.42 -8.13
CA ASP A 202 -4.81 9.12 -7.62
C ASP A 202 -3.95 10.37 -7.36
N LYS A 203 -4.16 11.44 -8.14
CA LYS A 203 -3.39 12.69 -8.06
C LYS A 203 -3.57 13.45 -6.74
N ILE A 204 -4.62 13.13 -5.96
CA ILE A 204 -4.84 13.77 -4.66
C ILE A 204 -3.94 13.21 -3.55
N ALA A 205 -3.32 12.05 -3.81
CA ALA A 205 -2.48 11.38 -2.84
C ALA A 205 -1.25 12.24 -2.49
N CYS A 206 -1.10 12.58 -1.22
CA CYS A 206 0.02 13.39 -0.74
C CYS A 206 0.32 13.12 0.74
N SER A 207 1.49 13.55 1.21
CA SER A 207 1.85 13.51 2.63
C SER A 207 2.12 14.92 3.14
N HIS A 208 1.69 15.21 4.35
CA HIS A 208 1.95 16.48 5.03
C HIS A 208 2.50 16.25 6.43
N LYS A 209 3.48 17.06 6.82
CA LYS A 209 4.06 17.05 8.16
C LYS A 209 3.40 18.15 9.00
N PHE A 210 2.70 17.75 10.05
CA PHE A 210 2.06 18.63 11.03
C PHE A 210 3.01 18.91 12.22
N ARG A 211 2.47 19.57 13.26
CA ARG A 211 3.15 19.78 14.54
C ARG A 211 3.60 18.44 15.16
N ASP A 212 4.59 18.52 16.04
CA ASP A 212 5.17 17.36 16.74
C ASP A 212 5.76 16.28 15.82
N SER A 213 6.10 16.67 14.59
CA SER A 213 6.59 15.79 13.54
C SER A 213 5.63 14.68 13.13
N LEU A 214 4.32 14.84 13.38
CA LEU A 214 3.30 13.93 12.86
C LEU A 214 3.26 14.00 11.33
N ILE A 215 3.50 12.87 10.66
CA ILE A 215 3.37 12.75 9.21
C ILE A 215 2.04 12.09 8.91
N VAL A 216 1.17 12.79 8.20
CA VAL A 216 -0.14 12.28 7.78
C VAL A 216 -0.16 12.15 6.28
N ARG A 217 -0.60 11.00 5.80
CA ARG A 217 -0.86 10.75 4.38
C ARG A 217 -2.34 10.95 4.08
N PHE A 218 -2.61 11.56 2.94
CA PHE A 218 -3.94 11.80 2.42
C PHE A 218 -4.11 11.05 1.11
N ARG A 219 -5.27 10.43 0.92
CA ARG A 219 -5.68 9.83 -0.35
C ARG A 219 -7.19 9.73 -0.41
N ALA A 220 -7.73 9.50 -1.60
CA ALA A 220 -9.14 9.20 -1.74
C ALA A 220 -9.50 7.86 -1.07
N ILE A 221 -10.71 7.77 -0.54
CA ILE A 221 -11.20 6.58 0.16
C ILE A 221 -11.33 5.39 -0.79
N LYS A 222 -11.13 4.17 -0.27
CA LYS A 222 -11.19 2.93 -1.04
C LYS A 222 -12.23 1.99 -0.41
N PRO A 223 -12.87 1.11 -1.19
CA PRO A 223 -13.72 0.05 -0.64
C PRO A 223 -13.04 -0.76 0.48
N SER A 224 -11.75 -1.04 0.34
CA SER A 224 -10.92 -1.74 1.32
C SER A 224 -10.65 -0.98 2.62
N ASP A 225 -11.18 0.25 2.77
CA ASP A 225 -11.14 1.04 4.01
C ASP A 225 -12.34 0.79 4.92
N GLU A 226 -13.30 -0.06 4.53
CA GLU A 226 -14.52 -0.31 5.29
C GLU A 226 -14.25 -0.57 6.78
N GLU A 227 -13.34 -1.50 7.08
CA GLU A 227 -13.05 -1.90 8.46
C GLU A 227 -12.31 -0.81 9.23
N GLU A 228 -11.34 -0.12 8.61
CA GLU A 228 -10.64 1.00 9.26
C GLU A 228 -11.55 2.20 9.51
N MET A 229 -12.52 2.46 8.62
CA MET A 229 -13.56 3.46 8.85
C MET A 229 -14.52 3.05 9.97
N ARG A 230 -14.84 1.75 10.10
CA ARG A 230 -15.61 1.23 11.25
C ARG A 230 -14.83 1.38 12.56
N ARG A 231 -13.54 1.04 12.56
CA ARG A 231 -12.66 1.22 13.72
C ARG A 231 -12.57 2.69 14.10
N LEU A 232 -12.45 3.60 13.12
CA LEU A 232 -12.52 5.04 13.36
C LEU A 232 -13.86 5.43 13.99
N PHE A 233 -14.99 4.95 13.44
CA PHE A 233 -16.32 5.21 13.98
C PHE A 233 -16.45 4.85 15.47
N TYR A 234 -15.93 3.69 15.87
CA TYR A 234 -16.00 3.23 17.26
C TYR A 234 -15.04 3.93 18.23
N ARG A 235 -14.17 4.84 17.75
CA ARG A 235 -13.31 5.68 18.60
C ARG A 235 -13.94 7.02 18.97
N PHE A 236 -15.06 7.39 18.35
CA PHE A 236 -15.69 8.68 18.60
C PHE A 236 -16.57 8.69 19.84
N SER A 237 -16.65 9.87 20.48
CA SER A 237 -17.71 10.15 21.45
C SER A 237 -19.09 10.16 20.80
N ASP A 238 -20.13 9.93 21.60
CA ASP A 238 -21.53 10.06 21.17
C ASP A 238 -21.81 11.44 20.56
N GLN A 239 -21.12 12.47 21.05
CA GLN A 239 -21.23 13.84 20.54
C GLN A 239 -20.67 13.97 19.11
N ALA A 240 -19.48 13.43 18.83
CA ALA A 240 -18.89 13.43 17.49
C ALA A 240 -19.73 12.60 16.51
N VAL A 241 -20.28 11.47 16.95
CA VAL A 241 -21.24 10.67 16.15
C VAL A 241 -22.49 11.50 15.84
N TYR A 242 -23.08 12.17 16.85
CA TYR A 242 -24.26 12.98 16.65
C TYR A 242 -24.01 14.12 15.66
N TYR A 243 -22.91 14.86 15.77
CA TYR A 243 -22.59 15.92 14.81
C TYR A 243 -22.32 15.41 13.40
N ARG A 244 -21.80 14.18 13.27
CA ARG A 244 -21.53 13.59 11.95
C ARG A 244 -22.80 13.12 11.25
N TYR A 245 -23.71 12.48 11.98
CA TYR A 245 -24.85 11.78 11.39
C TYR A 245 -26.21 12.42 11.72
N PHE A 246 -26.21 13.49 12.51
CA PHE A 246 -27.41 14.15 13.06
C PHE A 246 -28.37 13.16 13.76
N SER A 247 -27.83 12.04 14.27
CA SER A 247 -28.58 10.96 14.90
C SER A 247 -27.67 10.14 15.83
N PRO A 248 -28.17 9.66 16.98
CA PRO A 248 -27.41 8.79 17.88
C PRO A 248 -27.30 7.38 17.28
N ILE A 249 -26.23 7.13 16.54
CA ILE A 249 -25.94 5.81 15.96
C ILE A 249 -24.99 5.07 16.90
N LYS A 250 -25.37 3.88 17.36
CA LYS A 250 -24.51 3.06 18.25
C LYS A 250 -23.70 2.00 17.53
N THR A 251 -24.15 1.59 16.34
CA THR A 251 -23.53 0.49 15.59
C THR A 251 -23.32 0.89 14.14
N MET A 252 -22.26 0.36 13.54
CA MET A 252 -21.94 0.59 12.15
C MET A 252 -21.86 -0.75 11.40
N PRO A 253 -23.01 -1.28 10.93
CA PRO A 253 -23.05 -2.55 10.20
C PRO A 253 -22.34 -2.46 8.84
N HIS A 254 -21.89 -3.62 8.33
CA HIS A 254 -21.23 -3.76 7.02
C HIS A 254 -22.00 -3.02 5.91
N LYS A 255 -23.28 -3.35 5.75
CA LYS A 255 -24.15 -2.77 4.71
C LYS A 255 -24.09 -1.23 4.68
N LYS A 256 -24.12 -0.58 5.85
CA LYS A 256 -24.10 0.88 5.96
C LYS A 256 -22.72 1.46 5.68
N MET A 257 -21.65 0.87 6.23
CA MET A 257 -20.30 1.37 5.96
C MET A 257 -19.89 1.14 4.51
N GLN A 258 -20.30 0.03 3.92
CA GLN A 258 -19.98 -0.28 2.54
C GLN A 258 -20.54 0.77 1.57
N GLU A 259 -21.81 1.15 1.72
CA GLU A 259 -22.42 2.24 0.94
C GLU A 259 -21.64 3.55 1.10
N TYR A 260 -21.05 3.76 2.28
CA TYR A 260 -20.30 4.95 2.61
C TYR A 260 -18.90 5.01 1.96
N VAL A 261 -18.16 3.88 1.93
CA VAL A 261 -16.79 3.82 1.39
C VAL A 261 -16.75 3.61 -0.13
N ASN A 262 -17.82 3.07 -0.72
CA ASN A 262 -17.94 2.94 -2.17
C ASN A 262 -18.45 4.26 -2.77
N VAL A 263 -17.51 5.10 -3.21
CA VAL A 263 -17.78 6.47 -3.68
C VAL A 263 -17.85 6.53 -5.22
N ASP A 264 -18.89 7.17 -5.75
CA ASP A 264 -18.96 7.60 -7.14
C ASP A 264 -18.27 8.98 -7.30
N TYR A 265 -17.02 8.95 -7.77
CA TYR A 265 -16.16 10.12 -7.94
C TYR A 265 -16.65 11.16 -8.95
N ARG A 266 -17.76 10.91 -9.67
CA ARG A 266 -18.40 11.92 -10.56
C ARG A 266 -19.12 13.01 -9.78
N CYS A 267 -19.75 12.65 -8.66
CA CYS A 267 -20.60 13.55 -7.87
C CYS A 267 -20.13 13.71 -6.42
N THR A 268 -19.29 12.81 -5.93
CA THR A 268 -18.85 12.78 -4.53
C THR A 268 -17.34 12.65 -4.47
N MET A 269 -16.68 13.43 -3.60
CA MET A 269 -15.26 13.24 -3.26
C MET A 269 -15.15 12.89 -1.80
N SER A 270 -14.27 11.95 -1.45
CA SER A 270 -14.00 11.56 -0.07
C SER A 270 -12.52 11.26 0.09
N ILE A 271 -11.88 11.94 1.04
CA ILE A 271 -10.45 11.89 1.31
C ILE A 271 -10.25 11.44 2.75
N VAL A 272 -9.38 10.46 2.94
CA VAL A 272 -9.00 9.95 4.25
C VAL A 272 -7.63 10.47 4.66
N ALA A 273 -7.47 10.77 5.95
CA ALA A 273 -6.22 11.09 6.61
C ALA A 273 -5.71 9.84 7.33
N ILE A 274 -4.48 9.43 7.01
CA ILE A 274 -3.91 8.14 7.40
C ILE A 274 -2.57 8.37 8.08
N ILE A 275 -2.34 7.66 9.18
CA ILE A 275 -1.02 7.53 9.80
C ILE A 275 -0.55 6.09 9.70
N ASP A 276 0.76 5.92 9.83
CA ASP A 276 1.39 4.62 9.90
C ASP A 276 1.81 4.35 11.35
N GLU A 277 1.14 3.38 11.97
CA GLU A 277 1.48 2.90 13.31
C GLU A 277 2.11 1.51 13.17
N SER A 278 3.44 1.43 13.27
CA SER A 278 4.19 0.16 13.21
C SER A 278 3.95 -0.66 11.93
N GLY A 279 3.78 0.00 10.78
CA GLY A 279 3.52 -0.66 9.50
C GLY A 279 2.05 -0.97 9.22
N VAL A 280 1.14 -0.59 10.11
CA VAL A 280 -0.31 -0.70 9.90
C VAL A 280 -0.87 0.68 9.58
N GLU A 281 -1.61 0.77 8.47
CA GLU A 281 -2.37 1.98 8.13
C GLU A 281 -3.51 2.16 9.11
N LYS A 282 -3.64 3.37 9.67
CA LYS A 282 -4.76 3.75 10.52
C LYS A 282 -5.39 5.04 10.02
N ILE A 283 -6.68 4.99 9.73
CA ILE A 283 -7.43 6.19 9.34
C ILE A 283 -7.74 6.98 10.61
N ILE A 284 -7.32 8.25 10.62
CA ILE A 284 -7.53 9.20 11.73
C ILE A 284 -8.47 10.36 11.36
N GLY A 285 -8.94 10.40 10.11
CA GLY A 285 -9.93 11.39 9.71
C GLY A 285 -10.42 11.16 8.29
N GLU A 286 -11.56 11.77 7.99
CA GLU A 286 -12.18 11.75 6.67
C GLU A 286 -12.86 13.09 6.41
N ALA A 287 -12.82 13.51 5.15
CA ALA A 287 -13.62 14.63 4.68
C ALA A 287 -14.22 14.30 3.33
N ARG A 288 -15.47 14.72 3.12
CA ARG A 288 -16.15 14.58 1.84
C ARG A 288 -16.97 15.78 1.47
N TYR A 289 -17.20 15.92 0.17
CA TYR A 289 -18.32 16.67 -0.37
C TYR A 289 -19.22 15.75 -1.20
N VAL A 290 -20.51 16.05 -1.21
CA VAL A 290 -21.51 15.41 -2.07
C VAL A 290 -22.22 16.50 -2.87
N ARG A 291 -22.20 16.39 -4.19
CA ARG A 291 -22.92 17.31 -5.09
C ARG A 291 -24.31 16.79 -5.37
N THR A 292 -25.31 17.63 -5.12
CA THR A 292 -26.69 17.38 -5.56
C THR A 292 -26.79 17.61 -7.06
N LYS A 293 -27.39 16.67 -7.80
CA LYS A 293 -27.56 16.80 -9.25
C LYS A 293 -28.39 18.04 -9.57
N GLY A 294 -27.86 18.92 -10.43
CA GLY A 294 -28.54 20.13 -10.87
C GLY A 294 -28.31 21.36 -10.00
N GLU A 295 -27.59 21.22 -8.88
CA GLU A 295 -27.25 22.35 -8.02
C GLU A 295 -25.77 22.73 -8.13
N PRO A 296 -25.42 24.02 -7.99
CA PRO A 296 -24.03 24.47 -7.98
C PRO A 296 -23.35 24.24 -6.61
N PHE A 297 -24.11 23.83 -5.59
CA PHE A 297 -23.65 23.65 -4.22
C PHE A 297 -23.31 22.19 -3.92
N ALA A 298 -22.49 21.99 -2.89
CA ALA A 298 -22.13 20.68 -2.38
C ALA A 298 -22.20 20.68 -0.86
N ASP A 299 -22.76 19.62 -0.28
CA ASP A 299 -22.75 19.42 1.16
C ASP A 299 -21.41 18.84 1.57
N THR A 300 -20.78 19.41 2.59
CA THR A 300 -19.50 18.96 3.11
C THR A 300 -19.64 18.34 4.49
N ALA A 301 -18.88 17.28 4.75
CA ALA A 301 -18.84 16.66 6.06
C ALA A 301 -17.40 16.26 6.41
N PHE A 302 -16.98 16.59 7.63
CA PHE A 302 -15.64 16.30 8.17
C PHE A 302 -15.72 15.43 9.40
N ILE A 303 -14.69 14.63 9.64
CA ILE A 303 -14.50 13.93 10.89
C ILE A 303 -13.00 13.69 11.12
N VAL A 304 -12.54 13.96 12.34
CA VAL A 304 -11.15 13.72 12.75
C VAL A 304 -11.20 13.11 14.14
N ASP A 305 -10.42 12.04 14.31
CA ASP A 305 -10.19 11.36 15.57
C ASP A 305 -9.80 12.39 16.66
N GLU A 306 -10.48 12.33 17.80
CA GLU A 306 -10.39 13.33 18.86
C GLU A 306 -8.95 13.53 19.36
N GLN A 307 -8.14 12.48 19.33
CA GLN A 307 -6.72 12.53 19.70
C GLN A 307 -5.88 13.44 18.77
N TYR A 308 -6.36 13.69 17.56
CA TYR A 308 -5.68 14.45 16.51
C TYR A 308 -6.38 15.78 16.20
N GLN A 309 -7.39 16.17 16.98
CA GLN A 309 -8.05 17.46 16.85
C GLN A 309 -7.13 18.61 17.28
N GLY A 310 -7.39 19.81 16.74
CA GLY A 310 -6.54 20.99 16.98
C GLY A 310 -5.20 21.00 16.22
N MET A 311 -4.85 19.93 15.49
CA MET A 311 -3.60 19.85 14.72
C MET A 311 -3.69 20.48 13.32
N GLY A 312 -4.89 20.88 12.87
CA GLY A 312 -5.12 21.47 11.54
C GLY A 312 -5.44 20.47 10.43
N ILE A 313 -5.66 19.19 10.76
CA ILE A 313 -5.96 18.12 9.79
C ILE A 313 -7.25 18.43 9.01
N SER A 314 -8.32 18.86 9.67
CA SER A 314 -9.59 19.22 8.99
C SER A 314 -9.43 20.36 8.00
N THR A 315 -8.63 21.39 8.35
CA THR A 315 -8.33 22.50 7.45
C THR A 315 -7.55 22.04 6.23
N TYR A 316 -6.58 21.15 6.41
CA TYR A 316 -5.83 20.56 5.30
C TYR A 316 -6.73 19.72 4.39
N LEU A 317 -7.60 18.89 4.97
CA LEU A 317 -8.60 18.11 4.23
C LEU A 317 -9.54 19.00 3.43
N PHE A 318 -10.04 20.09 4.02
CA PHE A 318 -10.86 21.08 3.32
C PHE A 318 -10.14 21.66 2.10
N ASN A 319 -8.89 22.07 2.27
CA ASN A 319 -8.07 22.60 1.17
C ASN A 319 -7.81 21.57 0.06
N LEU A 320 -7.76 20.28 0.38
CA LEU A 320 -7.67 19.23 -0.62
C LEU A 320 -9.00 19.02 -1.38
N LEU A 321 -10.14 19.17 -0.71
CA LEU A 321 -11.46 18.99 -1.33
C LEU A 321 -11.83 20.11 -2.32
N ILE A 322 -11.31 21.33 -2.12
CA ILE A 322 -11.62 22.49 -2.95
C ILE A 322 -10.61 22.75 -4.08
N ARG A 323 -9.62 21.85 -4.25
CA ARG A 323 -8.64 21.89 -5.34
C ARG A 323 -9.19 21.26 -6.61
#